data_AF-T1C297-F1
#
_entry.id   AF-T1C297-F1
#
_cell.length_a   1.000
_cell.length_b   1.000
_cell.length_c   1.000
_cell.angle_alpha   90.00
_cell.angle_beta   90.00
_cell.angle_gamma   90.00
#
_symmetry.space_group_name_H-M   'P 1'
#
loop_
_entity.id
_entity.type
_entity.pdbx_description
1 polymer ?
#
loop_
_entity_poly.entity_id
_entity_poly.type
_entity_poly.pdbx_seq_one_letter_code
_entity_poly.pdbx_strand_id
1 'polypeptide(L)'
;ISISTGKISSLSKEFLLRFYCIHRRHMKDLDLGEYILHLDGTGESGDEIVFMAKDGLTGITMDATIMPSESSEYITPFLKEINDVFGDSVSVMRDMGIAIKESVSA
;
A
#
# COMPACT_ATOMS: atom_id res chain seq x y z
N ILE A 1 11.44 -15.01 -30.54
CA ILE A 1 10.20 -14.20 -30.55
C ILE A 1 10.62 -12.74 -30.56
N SER A 2 10.19 -11.94 -31.55
CA SER A 2 10.41 -10.49 -31.55
C SER A 2 9.17 -9.83 -30.93
N ILE A 3 9.36 -9.06 -29.87
CA ILE A 3 8.29 -8.34 -29.17
C ILE A 3 8.73 -6.88 -29.03
N SER A 4 7.83 -5.94 -29.32
CA SER A 4 8.14 -4.52 -29.15
C SER A 4 8.15 -4.15 -27.68
N THR A 5 8.95 -3.14 -27.32
CA THR A 5 8.96 -2.56 -25.97
C THR A 5 7.54 -2.11 -25.54
N GLY A 6 6.78 -1.51 -26.45
CA GLY A 6 5.39 -1.14 -26.19
C GLY A 6 4.48 -2.33 -25.86
N LYS A 7 4.69 -3.49 -26.51
CA LYS A 7 3.94 -4.70 -26.19
C LYS A 7 4.34 -5.28 -24.84
N ILE A 8 5.63 -5.21 -24.47
CA ILE A 8 6.09 -5.58 -23.13
C ILE A 8 5.41 -4.69 -22.09
N SER A 9 5.47 -3.36 -22.23
CA SER A 9 4.84 -2.42 -21.29
C SER A 9 3.33 -2.66 -21.12
N SER A 10 2.63 -2.91 -22.24
CA SER A 10 1.19 -3.22 -22.21
C SER A 10 0.89 -4.49 -21.41
N LEU A 11 1.66 -5.57 -21.62
CA LEU A 11 1.47 -6.82 -20.90
C LEU A 11 1.84 -6.70 -19.42
N SER A 12 2.91 -5.97 -19.09
CA SER A 12 3.29 -5.68 -17.70
C SER A 12 2.19 -4.93 -16.97
N LYS A 13 1.60 -3.89 -17.59
CA LYS A 13 0.50 -3.14 -17.00
C LYS A 13 -0.76 -4.00 -16.82
N GLU A 14 -1.08 -4.83 -17.81
CA GLU A 14 -2.22 -5.75 -17.71
C GLU A 14 -2.04 -6.75 -16.57
N PHE A 15 -0.84 -7.32 -16.43
CA PHE A 15 -0.52 -8.22 -15.31
C PHE A 15 -0.68 -7.52 -13.97
N LEU A 16 -0.09 -6.34 -13.78
CA LEU A 16 -0.16 -5.59 -12.52
C LEU A 16 -1.60 -5.25 -12.14
N LEU A 17 -2.42 -4.80 -13.10
CA LEU A 17 -3.83 -4.50 -12.85
C LEU A 17 -4.61 -5.74 -12.44
N ARG A 18 -4.42 -6.86 -13.16
CA ARG A 18 -5.09 -8.13 -12.82
C ARG A 18 -4.67 -8.65 -11.45
N PHE A 19 -3.36 -8.61 -11.17
CA PHE A 19 -2.81 -9.01 -9.88
C PHE A 19 -3.37 -8.15 -8.75
N TYR A 20 -3.38 -6.82 -8.90
CA TYR A 20 -3.92 -5.90 -7.92
C TYR A 20 -5.42 -6.14 -7.68
N CYS A 21 -6.23 -6.35 -8.73
CA CYS A 21 -7.65 -6.65 -8.56
C CYS A 21 -7.89 -7.96 -7.81
N ILE A 22 -7.08 -9.00 -8.07
CA ILE A 22 -7.18 -10.28 -7.37
C ILE A 22 -6.74 -10.10 -5.92
N HIS A 23 -5.60 -9.46 -5.69
CA HIS A 23 -5.08 -9.13 -4.35
C HIS A 23 -6.14 -8.42 -3.52
N ARG A 24 -6.67 -7.29 -4.01
CA ARG A 24 -7.70 -6.48 -3.34
C ARG A 24 -8.97 -7.28 -3.04
N ARG A 25 -9.39 -8.18 -3.93
CA ARG A 25 -10.57 -9.03 -3.71
C ARG A 25 -10.37 -10.05 -2.59
N HIS A 26 -9.13 -10.50 -2.40
CA HIS A 26 -8.77 -11.57 -1.50
C HIS A 26 -7.91 -11.12 -0.31
N MET A 27 -7.81 -9.80 -0.04
CA MET A 27 -6.99 -9.30 1.07
C MET A 27 -7.38 -9.90 2.42
N LYS A 28 -8.69 -10.13 2.64
CA LYS A 28 -9.22 -10.77 3.85
C LYS A 28 -8.74 -12.21 4.03
N ASP A 29 -8.29 -12.86 2.96
CA ASP A 29 -7.82 -14.24 2.98
C ASP A 29 -6.36 -14.36 3.44
N LEU A 30 -5.64 -13.23 3.64
CA LEU A 30 -4.25 -13.23 4.13
C LEU A 30 -4.13 -13.68 5.61
N ASP A 31 -5.23 -13.72 6.37
CA ASP A 31 -5.35 -14.19 7.76
C ASP A 31 -4.12 -13.87 8.64
N LEU A 32 -3.89 -12.57 8.87
CA LEU A 32 -2.69 -12.08 9.55
C LEU A 32 -2.74 -12.17 11.07
N GLY A 33 -3.91 -12.48 11.66
CA GLY A 33 -4.09 -12.44 13.12
C GLY A 33 -3.77 -11.07 13.72
N GLU A 34 -2.89 -11.03 14.72
CA GLU A 34 -2.28 -9.78 15.20
C GLU A 34 -1.16 -9.35 14.26
N TYR A 35 -1.09 -8.05 13.92
CA TYR A 35 -0.08 -7.53 13.01
C TYR A 35 0.55 -6.22 13.50
N ILE A 36 1.75 -5.95 12.99
CA ILE A 36 2.46 -4.67 13.18
C ILE A 36 2.38 -3.91 11.87
N LEU A 37 1.76 -2.73 11.86
CA LEU A 37 1.57 -1.95 10.64
C LEU A 37 2.84 -1.17 10.31
N HIS A 38 3.57 -1.60 9.28
CA HIS A 38 4.68 -0.84 8.70
C HIS A 38 4.15 0.04 7.56
N LEU A 39 4.39 1.35 7.66
CA LEU A 39 4.04 2.34 6.64
C LEU A 39 5.31 2.93 6.03
N ASP A 40 5.34 2.99 4.71
CA ASP A 40 6.43 3.59 3.95
C ASP A 40 5.89 4.27 2.69
N GLY A 41 6.42 5.45 2.40
CA GLY A 41 6.20 6.17 1.15
C GLY A 41 7.50 6.21 0.35
N THR A 42 7.46 5.77 -0.90
CA THR A 42 8.60 5.88 -1.82
C THR A 42 8.19 6.67 -3.05
N GLY A 43 8.96 7.70 -3.37
CA GLY A 43 8.78 8.52 -4.57
C GLY A 43 10.00 9.36 -4.89
N GLU A 44 10.07 9.89 -6.11
CA GLU A 44 11.04 10.92 -6.47
C GLU A 44 10.43 12.31 -6.22
N SER A 45 11.27 13.28 -5.83
CA SER A 45 10.81 14.62 -5.45
C SER A 45 10.00 15.30 -6.56
N GLY A 46 8.70 15.48 -6.33
CA GLY A 46 7.79 16.20 -7.23
C GLY A 46 6.81 15.33 -8.03
N ASP A 47 6.92 14.00 -7.92
CA ASP A 47 6.05 13.05 -8.59
C ASP A 47 5.11 12.32 -7.60
N GLU A 48 4.17 11.54 -8.13
CA GLU A 48 3.32 10.65 -7.35
C GLU A 48 4.16 9.70 -6.49
N ILE A 49 3.73 9.46 -5.26
CA ILE A 49 4.38 8.52 -4.35
C ILE A 49 3.69 7.16 -4.43
N VAL A 50 4.44 6.09 -4.20
CA VAL A 50 3.86 4.79 -3.85
C VAL A 50 3.86 4.68 -2.34
N PHE A 51 2.68 4.69 -1.75
CA PHE A 51 2.48 4.50 -0.31
C PHE A 51 2.05 3.07 -0.02
N MET A 52 2.64 2.45 0.99
CA MET A 52 2.53 1.01 1.23
C MET A 52 2.26 0.69 2.70
N ALA A 53 1.38 -0.28 2.93
CA ALA A 53 1.13 -0.92 4.21
C ALA A 53 1.59 -2.38 4.18
N LYS A 54 2.38 -2.76 5.18
CA LYS A 54 2.94 -4.11 5.31
C LYS A 54 2.84 -4.59 6.74
N ASP A 55 2.56 -5.88 6.90
CA ASP A 55 2.70 -6.51 8.19
C ASP A 55 4.19 -6.71 8.50
N GLY A 56 4.63 -6.13 9.62
CA GLY A 56 5.98 -6.21 10.13
C GLY A 56 6.36 -7.60 10.65
N LEU A 57 5.39 -8.46 10.98
CA LEU A 57 5.67 -9.82 11.48
C LEU A 57 5.92 -10.81 10.34
N THR A 58 5.00 -10.91 9.39
CA THR A 58 5.10 -11.85 8.25
C THR A 58 5.90 -11.26 7.09
N GLY A 59 5.99 -9.95 7.01
CA GLY A 59 6.61 -9.25 5.89
C GLY A 59 5.71 -9.12 4.65
N ILE A 60 4.44 -9.53 4.73
CA ILE A 60 3.48 -9.45 3.63
C ILE A 60 3.03 -8.01 3.41
N THR A 61 3.05 -7.54 2.16
CA THR A 61 2.40 -6.28 1.78
C THR A 61 0.89 -6.46 1.82
N MET A 62 0.24 -5.75 2.73
CA MET A 62 -1.21 -5.76 2.92
C MET A 62 -1.88 -5.01 1.78
N ASP A 63 -1.38 -3.81 1.45
CA ASP A 63 -1.78 -3.06 0.27
C ASP A 63 -0.76 -1.98 -0.10
N ALA A 64 -0.87 -1.45 -1.32
CA ALA A 64 -0.12 -0.28 -1.77
C ALA A 64 -0.95 0.56 -2.75
N THR A 65 -0.83 1.88 -2.66
CA THR A 65 -1.51 2.80 -3.56
C THR A 65 -0.58 3.92 -4.03
N ILE A 66 -0.82 4.40 -5.24
CA ILE A 66 -0.19 5.62 -5.74
C ILE A 66 -0.96 6.79 -5.13
N MET A 67 -0.26 7.77 -4.54
CA MET A 67 -0.83 8.99 -3.99
C MET A 67 -0.18 10.23 -4.61
N PRO A 68 -0.90 11.34 -4.76
CA PRO A 68 -0.30 12.60 -5.23
C PRO A 68 0.74 13.18 -4.26
N SER A 69 0.60 12.91 -2.96
CA SER A 69 1.50 13.37 -1.91
C SER A 69 1.27 12.56 -0.62
N GLU A 70 2.21 12.69 0.33
CA GLU A 70 2.06 12.15 1.69
C GLU A 70 1.15 13.04 2.56
N SER A 71 0.08 13.61 2.01
CA SER A 71 -0.87 14.41 2.79
C SER A 71 -1.82 13.50 3.57
N SER A 72 -2.20 13.91 4.78
CA SER A 72 -3.16 13.18 5.63
C SER A 72 -4.50 12.94 4.93
N GLU A 73 -4.86 13.80 3.97
CA GLU A 73 -6.08 13.64 3.15
C GLU A 73 -6.10 12.35 2.32
N TYR A 74 -4.93 11.85 1.91
CA TYR A 74 -4.78 10.60 1.14
C TYR A 74 -4.43 9.41 2.04
N ILE A 75 -3.63 9.64 3.08
CA ILE A 75 -3.19 8.59 4.00
C ILE A 75 -4.37 8.09 4.86
N THR A 76 -5.19 8.98 5.42
CA THR A 76 -6.26 8.58 6.35
C THR A 76 -7.30 7.65 5.70
N PRO A 77 -7.82 7.90 4.49
CA PRO A 77 -8.72 6.96 3.82
C PRO A 77 -8.06 5.59 3.56
N PHE A 78 -6.79 5.57 3.16
CA PHE A 78 -6.05 4.33 2.93
C PHE A 78 -5.91 3.50 4.21
N LEU A 79 -5.52 4.14 5.33
CA LEU A 79 -5.44 3.45 6.63
C LEU A 79 -6.79 2.92 7.10
N LYS A 80 -7.86 3.68 6.86
CA LYS A 80 -9.22 3.23 7.18
C LYS A 80 -9.57 1.94 6.43
N GLU A 81 -9.25 1.84 5.15
CA GLU A 81 -9.50 0.60 4.39
C GLU A 81 -8.71 -0.59 4.93
N ILE A 82 -7.46 -0.39 5.34
CA ILE A 82 -6.66 -1.43 5.99
C ILE A 82 -7.34 -1.89 7.28
N ASN A 83 -7.74 -0.95 8.15
CA ASN A 83 -8.40 -1.29 9.41
C ASN A 83 -9.77 -1.97 9.19
N ASP A 84 -10.54 -1.56 8.18
CA ASP A 84 -11.83 -2.19 7.82
C ASP A 84 -11.66 -3.65 7.35
N VAL A 85 -10.47 -4.02 6.85
CA VAL A 85 -10.15 -5.36 6.34
C VAL A 85 -9.50 -6.23 7.42
N PHE A 86 -8.55 -5.69 8.17
CA PHE A 86 -7.66 -6.45 9.06
C PHE A 86 -7.87 -6.17 10.56
N GLY A 87 -8.70 -5.19 10.92
CA GLY A 87 -8.87 -4.74 12.31
C GLY A 87 -7.79 -3.76 12.75
N ASP A 88 -7.69 -3.51 14.05
CA ASP A 88 -6.69 -2.59 14.60
C ASP A 88 -5.31 -3.27 14.69
N SER A 89 -4.27 -2.57 14.24
CA SER A 89 -2.89 -3.02 14.40
C SER A 89 -2.43 -2.95 15.87
N VAL A 90 -1.53 -3.84 16.29
CA VAL A 90 -0.95 -3.82 17.64
C VAL A 90 0.00 -2.62 17.83
N SER A 91 0.73 -2.27 16.78
CA SER A 91 1.61 -1.11 16.75
C SER A 91 1.87 -0.66 15.33
N VAL A 92 2.34 0.59 15.19
CA VAL A 92 2.63 1.20 13.89
C VAL A 92 4.11 1.60 13.84
N MET A 93 4.81 1.17 12.80
CA MET A 93 6.16 1.57 12.45
C MET A 93 6.10 2.48 11.23
N ARG A 94 6.63 3.69 11.35
CA ARG A 94 6.66 4.70 10.29
C ARG A 94 7.90 5.58 10.44
N ASP A 95 8.26 6.29 9.37
CA ASP A 95 9.33 7.29 9.41
C ASP A 95 8.90 8.55 10.22
N MET A 96 9.68 9.63 10.23
CA MET A 96 9.31 10.83 10.99
C MET A 96 8.36 11.81 10.27
N GLY A 97 7.70 11.37 9.18
CA GLY A 97 6.72 12.15 8.43
C GLY A 97 5.56 12.64 9.29
N ILE A 98 5.30 13.95 9.26
CA ILE A 98 4.27 14.60 10.09
C ILE A 98 2.88 14.11 9.72
N ALA A 99 2.57 14.04 8.43
CA ALA A 99 1.25 13.64 7.96
C ALA A 99 0.92 12.18 8.31
N ILE A 100 1.89 11.25 8.15
CA ILE A 100 1.70 9.85 8.58
C ILE A 100 1.42 9.81 10.09
N LYS A 101 2.17 10.56 10.90
CA LYS A 101 1.94 10.66 12.35
C LYS A 101 0.52 11.14 12.68
N GLU A 102 0.03 12.15 11.98
CA GLU A 102 -1.32 12.69 12.20
C GLU A 102 -2.39 11.66 11.81
N SER A 103 -2.26 11.02 10.65
CA SER A 103 -3.22 10.03 10.15
C SER A 103 -3.33 8.78 11.00
N VAL A 104 -2.23 8.31 11.63
CA VAL A 104 -2.29 7.13 12.52
C VAL A 104 -2.89 7.45 13.90
N SER A 105 -3.03 8.73 14.24
CA SER A 105 -3.56 9.18 15.54
C SER A 105 -5.02 9.67 15.45
N ALA A 106 -5.60 9.66 14.25
CA ALA A 106 -6.92 10.18 13.92
C ALA A 106 -8.02 9.13 14.07
#